data_AF-A0A935P593-F1
#
_entry.id   AF-A0A935P593-F1
#
_cell.length_a   1.000
_cell.length_b   1.000
_cell.length_c   1.000
_cell.angle_alpha   90.00
_cell.angle_beta   90.00
_cell.angle_gamma   90.00
#
_symmetry.space_group_name_H-M   'P 1'
#
loop_
_entity.id
_entity.type
_entity.pdbx_description
1 polymer ?
#
loop_
_entity_poly.entity_id
_entity_poly.type
_entity_poly.pdbx_seq_one_letter_code
_entity_poly.pdbx_strand_id
1 'polypeptide(L)'
;MAGILASTFSTPLSHVNLRATAWDIPNAGYKQARDVAKGLDGKVVFFEVRDDGMTPARGHRGRQGSARAWWRRGVDLPPADLTNRDLAMLTRMRAKDVTIYGTKASNLGEIRTAALPGVNIPDG
;
A
#
# COMPACT_ATOMS: atom_id res chain seq x y z
N MET A 1 -5.48 -1.58 5.11
CA MET A 1 -5.75 -0.25 5.69
C MET A 1 -7.22 0.06 5.50
N ALA A 2 -7.86 0.79 6.42
CA ALA A 2 -9.30 1.12 6.35
C ALA A 2 -9.60 2.54 5.83
N GLY A 3 -8.56 3.38 5.67
CA GLY A 3 -8.64 4.74 5.16
C GLY A 3 -7.32 5.49 5.42
N ILE A 4 -7.12 6.63 4.74
CA ILE A 4 -5.94 7.49 4.87
C ILE A 4 -6.38 8.93 5.14
N LEU A 5 -5.74 9.58 6.11
CA LEU A 5 -5.88 11.01 6.38
C LEU A 5 -4.48 11.64 6.37
N ALA A 6 -4.23 12.56 5.43
CA ALA A 6 -2.93 13.20 5.24
C ALA A 6 -2.98 14.67 5.67
N SER A 7 -1.98 15.10 6.47
CA SER A 7 -1.82 16.51 6.86
C SER A 7 -1.20 17.37 5.75
N THR A 8 -0.42 16.75 4.89
CA THR A 8 0.18 17.38 3.72
C THR A 8 -0.51 16.82 2.48
N PHE A 9 -1.21 17.68 1.75
CA PHE A 9 -1.77 17.28 0.46
C PHE A 9 -0.64 17.12 -0.55
N SER A 10 -0.55 15.96 -1.16
CA SER A 10 0.25 15.75 -2.37
C SER A 10 -0.67 15.84 -3.59
N THR A 11 -0.13 15.92 -4.80
CA THR A 11 -0.95 16.03 -6.01
C THR A 11 -1.96 14.86 -6.12
N PRO A 12 -3.06 15.02 -6.88
CA PRO A 12 -4.03 13.94 -7.10
C PRO A 12 -3.40 12.66 -7.68
N LEU A 13 -2.26 12.77 -8.37
CA LEU A 13 -1.49 11.64 -8.91
C LEU A 13 -0.44 11.08 -7.94
N SER A 14 -0.50 11.47 -6.66
CA SER A 14 0.43 10.94 -5.68
C SER A 14 0.26 9.43 -5.51
N HIS A 15 1.39 8.75 -5.29
CA HIS A 15 1.44 7.30 -5.07
C HIS A 15 0.49 6.83 -3.96
N VAL A 16 0.30 7.65 -2.92
CA VAL A 16 -0.65 7.39 -1.83
C VAL A 16 -2.09 7.44 -2.32
N ASN A 17 -2.45 8.45 -3.11
CA ASN A 17 -3.80 8.58 -3.64
C ASN A 17 -4.12 7.44 -4.62
N LEU A 18 -3.21 7.13 -5.54
CA LEU A 18 -3.37 6.03 -6.49
C LEU A 18 -3.54 4.67 -5.81
N ARG A 19 -2.77 4.40 -4.74
CA ARG A 19 -2.95 3.18 -3.94
C ARG A 19 -4.26 3.15 -3.17
N ALA A 20 -4.66 4.28 -2.59
CA ALA A 20 -5.92 4.38 -1.87
C ALA A 20 -7.10 4.10 -2.80
N THR A 21 -7.08 4.65 -4.02
CA THR A 21 -8.07 4.36 -5.07
C THR A 21 -8.03 2.89 -5.49
N ALA A 22 -6.84 2.32 -5.72
CA ALA A 22 -6.71 0.91 -6.11
C ALA A 22 -7.20 -0.07 -5.02
N TRP A 23 -7.11 0.32 -3.75
CA TRP A 23 -7.62 -0.46 -2.62
C TRP A 23 -9.08 -0.16 -2.27
N ASP A 24 -9.73 0.77 -2.98
CA ASP A 24 -11.09 1.23 -2.71
C ASP A 24 -11.29 1.67 -1.24
N ILE A 25 -10.35 2.48 -0.73
CA ILE A 25 -10.40 3.01 0.64
C ILE A 25 -10.54 4.54 0.66
N PRO A 26 -11.25 5.11 1.64
CA PRO A 26 -11.35 6.56 1.80
C PRO A 26 -9.99 7.23 1.97
N ASN A 27 -9.74 8.31 1.22
CA ASN A 27 -8.54 9.14 1.33
C ASN A 27 -8.90 10.63 1.39
N ALA A 28 -8.36 11.36 2.36
CA ALA A 28 -8.54 12.80 2.48
C ALA A 28 -7.26 13.53 2.87
N GLY A 29 -7.06 14.70 2.28
CA GLY A 29 -6.06 15.66 2.72
C GLY A 29 -6.68 16.75 3.59
N TYR A 30 -6.24 16.89 4.83
CA TYR A 30 -6.73 17.92 5.75
C TYR A 30 -5.56 18.54 6.50
N LYS A 31 -5.33 19.85 6.32
CA LYS A 31 -4.14 20.53 6.87
C LYS A 31 -4.01 20.38 8.39
N GLN A 32 -5.14 20.41 9.10
CA GLN A 32 -5.21 20.26 10.56
C GLN A 32 -5.40 18.80 10.99
N ALA A 33 -5.13 17.81 10.11
CA ALA A 33 -5.30 16.38 10.40
C ALA A 33 -4.56 15.96 11.68
N ARG A 34 -3.38 16.54 11.94
CA ARG A 34 -2.61 16.23 13.16
C ARG A 34 -3.29 16.72 14.42
N ASP A 35 -3.94 17.88 14.37
CA ASP A 35 -4.62 18.47 15.52
C ASP A 35 -5.89 17.69 15.85
N VAL A 36 -6.67 17.33 14.82
CA VAL A 36 -7.91 16.55 15.00
C VAL A 36 -7.64 15.09 15.34
N ALA A 37 -6.49 14.53 14.93
CA ALA A 37 -6.08 13.16 15.25
C ALA A 37 -5.31 13.06 16.57
N LYS A 38 -5.04 14.18 17.25
CA LYS A 38 -4.25 14.20 18.49
C LYS A 38 -4.92 13.34 19.56
N GLY A 39 -4.18 12.35 20.08
CA GLY A 39 -4.69 11.41 21.10
C GLY A 39 -5.61 10.30 20.56
N LEU A 40 -5.67 10.13 19.23
CA LEU A 40 -6.30 8.99 18.57
C LEU A 40 -5.32 7.87 18.21
N ASP A 41 -4.02 8.05 18.52
CA ASP A 41 -2.99 7.04 18.29
C ASP A 41 -3.36 5.71 18.97
N GLY A 42 -3.24 4.62 18.20
CA GLY A 42 -3.60 3.27 18.65
C GLY A 42 -5.10 2.98 18.76
N LYS A 43 -5.98 3.94 18.43
CA LYS A 43 -7.45 3.76 18.50
C LYS A 43 -8.04 3.53 17.11
N VAL A 44 -9.03 2.65 17.04
CA VAL A 44 -9.87 2.51 15.83
C VAL A 44 -10.85 3.68 15.80
N VAL A 45 -10.76 4.50 14.77
CA VAL A 45 -11.58 5.70 14.58
C VAL A 45 -12.33 5.64 13.26
N PHE A 46 -13.49 6.29 13.23
CA PHE A 46 -14.26 6.47 12.00
C PHE A 46 -14.15 7.92 11.57
N PHE A 47 -14.07 8.14 10.27
CA PHE A 47 -13.91 9.46 9.72
C PHE A 47 -14.73 9.51 8.42
N GLU A 48 -15.57 10.54 8.27
CA GLU A 48 -16.36 10.80 7.07
C GLU A 48 -15.77 11.99 6.33
N VAL A 49 -15.48 11.80 5.05
CA VAL A 49 -14.98 12.84 4.14
C VAL A 49 -16.17 13.44 3.41
N ARG A 50 -16.38 14.75 3.53
CA ARG A 50 -17.44 15.51 2.83
C ARG A 50 -16.82 16.60 1.97
N ASP A 51 -17.57 17.12 1.02
CA ASP A 51 -17.11 18.19 0.11
C ASP A 51 -16.72 19.48 0.86
N ASP A 52 -17.32 19.73 2.03
CA ASP A 52 -17.12 20.91 2.88
C ASP A 52 -16.13 20.70 4.04
N GLY A 53 -15.63 19.48 4.25
CA GLY A 53 -14.68 19.21 5.33
C GLY A 53 -14.66 17.76 5.82
N MET A 54 -14.03 17.59 6.98
CA MET A 54 -13.69 16.29 7.56
C MET A 54 -14.04 16.28 9.05
N THR A 55 -15.07 15.52 9.43
CA THR A 55 -15.45 15.34 10.85
C THR A 55 -14.99 13.96 11.35
N PRO A 56 -14.02 13.88 12.28
CA PRO A 56 -13.68 12.61 12.90
C PRO A 56 -14.81 12.19 13.86
N ALA A 57 -15.48 11.08 13.55
CA ALA A 57 -16.52 10.51 14.38
C ALA A 57 -15.90 9.53 15.39
N ARG A 58 -15.99 9.87 16.68
CA ARG A 58 -15.54 8.98 17.76
C ARG A 58 -16.52 7.80 17.88
N GLY A 59 -16.18 6.70 17.22
CA GLY A 59 -16.73 5.37 17.48
C GLY A 59 -18.17 5.13 17.01
N HIS A 60 -18.34 4.59 15.80
CA HIS A 60 -19.56 3.86 15.47
C HIS A 60 -19.35 2.36 15.77
N ARG A 61 -19.95 1.88 16.87
CA ARG A 61 -19.86 0.47 17.32
C ARG A 61 -20.27 -0.55 16.24
N GLY A 62 -21.11 -0.15 15.28
CA GLY A 62 -21.71 -1.05 14.28
C GLY A 62 -20.80 -1.51 13.13
N ARG A 63 -19.66 -0.86 12.85
CA ARG A 63 -18.81 -1.19 11.67
C ARG A 63 -17.40 -1.69 12.01
N GLN A 64 -17.03 -1.77 13.29
CA GLN A 64 -15.69 -2.18 13.75
C GLN A 64 -15.31 -3.61 13.31
N GLY A 65 -16.29 -4.48 13.04
CA GLY A 65 -16.06 -5.84 12.59
C GLY A 65 -15.31 -5.92 11.25
N SER A 66 -15.63 -5.03 10.30
CA SER A 66 -15.03 -5.01 8.96
C SER A 66 -13.57 -4.53 8.95
N ALA A 67 -13.28 -3.45 9.68
CA ALA A 67 -11.92 -2.93 9.83
C ALA A 67 -11.00 -3.94 10.53
N ARG A 68 -11.48 -4.60 11.60
CA ARG A 68 -10.73 -5.68 12.28
C ARG A 68 -10.55 -6.92 11.40
N ALA A 69 -11.52 -7.26 10.56
CA ALA A 69 -11.40 -8.38 9.63
C ALA A 69 -10.32 -8.14 8.56
N TRP A 70 -10.17 -6.91 8.07
CA TRP A 70 -9.08 -6.54 7.15
C TRP A 70 -7.69 -6.65 7.77
N TRP A 71 -7.50 -6.21 9.02
CA TRP A 71 -6.20 -6.34 9.71
C TRP A 71 -5.80 -7.78 9.98
N ARG A 72 -6.77 -8.68 10.12
CA ARG A 72 -6.54 -10.13 10.35
C ARG A 72 -6.33 -10.93 9.08
N ARG A 73 -6.42 -10.32 7.88
CA ARG A 73 -5.93 -10.98 6.68
C ARG A 73 -4.42 -11.00 6.74
N GLY A 74 -3.88 -12.00 7.43
CA GLY A 74 -2.47 -12.36 7.33
C GLY A 74 -2.15 -12.56 5.86
N VAL A 75 -1.22 -11.78 5.34
CA VAL A 75 -0.67 -12.02 4.01
C VAL A 75 0.30 -13.17 4.20
N ASP A 76 -0.07 -14.35 3.72
CA ASP A 76 0.83 -15.49 3.69
C ASP A 76 1.88 -15.22 2.61
N LEU A 77 3.08 -14.86 3.05
CA LEU A 77 4.22 -14.63 2.18
C LEU A 77 5.20 -15.78 2.39
N PRO A 78 5.79 -16.31 1.31
CA PRO A 78 6.86 -17.28 1.46
C PRO A 78 8.02 -16.65 2.24
N PRO A 79 8.72 -17.43 3.10
CA PRO A 79 9.84 -16.92 3.86
C PRO A 79 10.94 -16.42 2.93
N ALA A 80 11.51 -15.25 3.23
CA ALA A 80 12.62 -14.71 2.46
C ALA A 80 13.89 -15.53 2.73
N ASP A 81 14.57 -15.93 1.66
CA ASP A 81 15.88 -16.55 1.71
C ASP A 81 16.95 -15.45 1.76
N LEU A 82 17.59 -15.32 2.92
CA LEU A 82 18.62 -14.30 3.19
C LEU A 82 20.05 -14.84 3.06
N THR A 83 20.21 -16.07 2.56
CA THR A 83 21.53 -16.71 2.40
C THR A 83 22.30 -16.12 1.22
N ASN A 84 21.59 -15.75 0.15
CA ASN A 84 22.17 -15.09 -1.02
C ASN A 84 22.24 -13.56 -0.78
N ARG A 85 23.45 -12.99 -0.91
CA ARG A 85 23.71 -11.56 -0.74
C ARG A 85 24.15 -10.86 -2.04
N ASP A 86 24.20 -11.60 -3.14
CA ASP A 86 24.64 -11.07 -4.42
C ASP A 86 23.52 -10.27 -5.09
N LEU A 87 23.92 -9.16 -5.73
CA LEU A 87 23.03 -8.41 -6.59
C LEU A 87 22.93 -9.11 -7.95
N ALA A 88 21.71 -9.28 -8.44
CA ALA A 88 21.44 -9.83 -9.76
C ALA A 88 20.83 -8.76 -10.68
N MET A 89 21.19 -8.83 -11.97
CA MET A 89 20.48 -8.08 -13.01
C MET A 89 19.08 -8.68 -13.20
N LEU A 90 18.11 -7.88 -13.64
CA LEU A 90 16.74 -8.33 -13.96
C LEU A 90 16.74 -9.43 -15.03
N THR A 91 17.71 -9.43 -15.94
CA THR A 91 17.92 -10.50 -16.94
C THR A 91 18.26 -11.87 -16.34
N ARG A 92 18.62 -11.91 -15.05
CA ARG A 92 18.97 -13.15 -14.33
C ARG A 92 17.89 -13.56 -13.31
N MET A 93 16.87 -12.73 -13.09
CA MET A 93 15.80 -13.00 -12.14
C MET A 93 14.62 -13.67 -12.85
N ARG A 94 14.05 -14.69 -12.20
CA ARG A 94 12.88 -15.43 -12.69
C ARG A 94 11.77 -15.43 -11.65
N ALA A 95 10.55 -15.73 -12.08
CA ALA A 95 9.36 -15.78 -11.22
C ALA A 95 9.54 -16.75 -10.03
N LYS A 96 10.31 -17.82 -10.21
CA LYS A 96 10.64 -18.79 -9.16
C LYS A 96 11.56 -18.24 -8.06
N ASP A 97 12.30 -17.16 -8.33
CA ASP A 97 13.29 -16.60 -7.41
C ASP A 97 12.64 -15.64 -6.37
N VAL A 98 11.33 -15.79 -6.17
CA VAL A 98 10.50 -14.92 -5.32
C VAL A 98 10.97 -14.86 -3.88
N THR A 99 11.55 -15.94 -3.37
CA THR A 99 12.10 -16.03 -2.02
C THR A 99 13.42 -15.29 -1.88
N ILE A 100 14.18 -15.13 -2.97
CA ILE A 100 15.51 -14.52 -2.98
C ILE A 100 15.40 -13.01 -3.24
N TYR A 101 14.65 -12.59 -4.26
CA TYR A 101 14.58 -11.19 -4.71
C TYR A 101 13.22 -10.51 -4.45
N GLY A 102 12.21 -11.27 -4.02
CA GLY A 102 10.86 -10.78 -3.81
C GLY A 102 10.01 -10.73 -5.09
N THR A 103 8.68 -10.75 -4.91
CA THR A 103 7.69 -10.88 -6.00
C THR A 103 7.79 -9.82 -7.08
N LYS A 104 8.15 -8.59 -6.73
CA LYS A 104 8.27 -7.51 -7.70
C LYS A 104 9.45 -7.70 -8.64
N ALA A 105 10.63 -7.94 -8.07
CA ALA A 105 11.87 -8.06 -8.84
C ALA A 105 11.84 -9.34 -9.70
N SER A 106 11.42 -10.46 -9.12
CA SER A 106 11.26 -11.74 -9.82
C SER A 106 10.27 -11.66 -10.99
N ASN A 107 9.10 -11.03 -10.81
CA ASN A 107 8.14 -10.86 -11.90
C ASN A 107 8.65 -9.89 -12.96
N LEU A 108 9.32 -8.81 -12.57
CA LEU A 108 9.90 -7.86 -13.52
C LEU A 108 11.01 -8.52 -14.36
N GLY A 109 11.83 -9.36 -13.74
CA GLY A 109 12.83 -10.17 -14.44
C GLY A 109 12.22 -11.18 -15.42
N GLU A 110 11.09 -11.80 -15.05
CA GLU A 110 10.36 -12.69 -15.97
C GLU A 110 9.83 -11.93 -17.19
N ILE A 111 9.24 -10.74 -17.00
CA ILE A 111 8.76 -9.91 -18.12
C ILE A 111 9.94 -9.43 -18.97
N ARG A 112 11.07 -9.04 -18.35
CA ARG A 112 12.30 -8.68 -19.06
C ARG A 112 12.79 -9.83 -19.93
N THR A 113 12.75 -11.05 -19.40
CA THR A 113 13.16 -12.28 -20.10
C THR A 113 12.20 -12.63 -21.24
N ALA A 114 10.89 -12.44 -21.04
CA ALA A 114 9.87 -12.72 -22.04
C ALA A 114 9.93 -11.79 -23.26
N ALA A 115 10.63 -10.64 -23.16
CA ALA A 115 10.89 -9.71 -24.25
C ALA A 115 9.62 -9.36 -25.06
N LEU A 116 8.53 -9.07 -24.34
CA LEU A 116 7.23 -8.84 -24.96
C LEU A 116 7.26 -7.62 -25.91
N PRO A 117 6.64 -7.70 -27.11
CA PRO A 117 6.58 -6.57 -28.03
C PRO A 117 5.98 -5.32 -27.38
N GLY A 118 6.63 -4.18 -27.56
CA GLY A 118 6.17 -2.89 -27.01
C GLY A 118 6.41 -2.71 -25.50
N VAL A 119 7.05 -3.67 -24.82
CA VAL A 119 7.39 -3.57 -23.40
C VAL A 119 8.91 -3.41 -23.27
N ASN A 120 9.35 -2.25 -22.78
CA ASN A 120 10.76 -1.98 -22.50
C ASN A 120 11.03 -2.00 -21.00
N ILE A 121 11.89 -2.91 -20.55
CA ILE A 121 12.32 -3.03 -19.15
C ILE A 121 13.84 -2.87 -19.13
N PRO A 122 14.43 -1.99 -18.30
CA PRO A 122 15.88 -1.84 -18.17
C PRO A 122 16.53 -3.07 -17.52
N ASP A 123 17.86 -3.18 -17.59
CA ASP A 123 18.57 -4.41 -17.17
C ASP A 123 18.61 -4.63 -15.66
N GLY A 124 18.33 -3.58 -14.88
CA GLY A 124 18.51 -3.57 -13.43
C GLY A 124 19.66 -2.67 -13.04
#